data_AF-A0A662MN89-F1
#
_entry.id   AF-A0A662MN89-F1
#
_cell.length_a   1.000
_cell.length_b   1.000
_cell.length_c   1.000
_cell.angle_alpha   90.00
_cell.angle_beta   90.00
_cell.angle_gamma   90.00
#
_symmetry.space_group_name_H-M   'P 1'
#
loop_
_entity.id
_entity.type
_entity.pdbx_description
1 polymer ?
#
loop_
_entity_poly.entity_id
_entity_poly.type
_entity_poly.pdbx_seq_one_letter_code
_entity_poly.pdbx_strand_id
1 'polypeptide(L)'
;MPKWKIHDKWAERMGISKEVSDYVNRLIDFPKRCSEFLKFTARIDNWSDFHKYTHSNWPYKKLLDIFWTDPQLFCKLLGIGHDSSRTKKGYAVRYIQLKFLYQKGSEYVKAWFLHHFLDCAKKTLKRLSKKEVSYREILVSHPWFSLEDVLKKLRRLVVPAQEFYFIEDFVRAHWEEIREEILQDLGYYKKFWIEEK
;
A
#
# COMPACT_ATOMS: atom_id res chain seq x y z
N MET A 1 3.63 9.12 -2.35
CA MET A 1 2.97 8.76 -1.11
C MET A 1 2.49 10.00 -0.38
N PRO A 2 1.36 9.96 0.35
CA PRO A 2 1.07 10.93 1.42
C PRO A 2 2.25 11.02 2.38
N LYS A 3 2.35 12.10 3.18
CA LYS A 3 3.35 12.12 4.25
C LYS A 3 3.03 11.03 5.28
N TRP A 4 4.04 10.43 5.92
CA TRP A 4 3.85 9.42 6.97
C TRP A 4 2.87 9.88 8.06
N LYS A 5 2.88 11.17 8.41
CA LYS A 5 1.89 11.76 9.32
C LYS A 5 0.43 11.45 8.97
N ILE A 6 0.08 11.41 7.68
CA ILE A 6 -1.27 11.05 7.21
C ILE A 6 -1.51 9.56 7.43
N HIS A 7 -0.53 8.71 7.11
CA HIS A 7 -0.63 7.27 7.37
C HIS A 7 -0.83 6.98 8.86
N ASP A 8 -0.01 7.59 9.71
CA ASP A 8 -0.04 7.36 11.16
C ASP A 8 -1.35 7.84 11.79
N LYS A 9 -1.86 9.00 11.38
CA LYS A 9 -3.17 9.52 11.82
C LYS A 9 -4.30 8.54 11.49
N TRP A 10 -4.36 8.05 10.26
CA TRP A 10 -5.43 7.14 9.84
C TRP A 10 -5.27 5.75 10.44
N ALA A 11 -4.04 5.30 10.69
CA ALA A 11 -3.77 4.06 11.42
C ALA A 11 -4.28 4.16 12.86
N GLU A 12 -3.92 5.24 13.58
CA GLU A 12 -4.40 5.50 14.95
C GLU A 12 -5.93 5.56 15.01
N ARG A 13 -6.57 6.23 14.04
CA ARG A 13 -8.04 6.31 13.98
C ARG A 13 -8.72 4.97 13.71
N MET A 14 -8.01 4.01 13.11
CA MET A 14 -8.47 2.62 12.95
C MET A 14 -8.16 1.75 14.19
N GLY A 15 -7.52 2.32 15.22
CA GLY A 15 -7.09 1.59 16.42
C GLY A 15 -5.77 0.85 16.25
N ILE A 16 -5.01 1.10 15.18
CA ILE A 16 -3.69 0.50 14.95
C ILE A 16 -2.65 1.30 15.71
N SER A 17 -1.83 0.61 16.52
CA SER A 17 -0.78 1.28 17.27
C SER A 17 0.25 1.96 16.36
N LYS A 18 0.83 3.06 16.87
CA LYS A 18 1.91 3.78 16.16
C LYS A 18 3.09 2.86 15.85
N GLU A 19 3.44 1.96 16.76
CA GLU A 19 4.53 1.00 16.55
C GLU A 19 4.28 0.10 15.33
N VAL A 20 3.05 -0.42 15.19
CA VAL A 20 2.64 -1.24 14.05
C VAL A 20 2.65 -0.42 12.76
N SER A 21 2.05 0.78 12.77
CA SER A 21 2.06 1.70 11.61
C SER A 21 3.48 2.00 11.15
N ASP A 22 4.35 2.42 12.07
CA ASP A 22 5.75 2.76 11.81
C ASP A 22 6.53 1.56 11.26
N TYR A 23 6.30 0.37 11.82
CA TYR A 23 6.93 -0.85 11.33
C TYR A 23 6.52 -1.15 9.89
N VAL A 24 5.23 -1.09 9.57
CA VAL A 24 4.70 -1.37 8.24
C VAL A 24 5.14 -0.32 7.22
N ASN A 25 5.13 0.97 7.59
CA ASN A 25 5.65 2.05 6.75
C ASN A 25 7.13 1.81 6.41
N ARG A 26 7.95 1.48 7.42
CA ARG A 26 9.37 1.12 7.21
C ARG A 26 9.54 -0.09 6.30
N LEU A 27 8.71 -1.13 6.46
CA LEU A 27 8.78 -2.33 5.64
C LEU A 27 8.43 -2.05 4.16
N ILE A 28 7.42 -1.22 3.91
CA ILE A 28 6.98 -0.90 2.53
C ILE A 28 7.98 0.04 1.85
N ASP A 29 8.44 1.09 2.55
CA ASP A 29 9.31 2.10 1.97
C ASP A 29 10.79 1.70 1.95
N PHE A 30 11.22 0.96 2.97
CA PHE A 30 12.62 0.59 3.20
C PHE A 30 12.78 -0.89 3.53
N PRO A 31 12.30 -1.83 2.68
CA PRO A 31 12.33 -3.27 2.97
C PRO A 31 13.73 -3.81 3.25
N LYS A 32 14.77 -3.19 2.67
CA LYS A 32 16.20 -3.51 2.89
C LYS A 32 16.64 -3.32 4.35
N ARG A 33 15.95 -2.47 5.11
CA ARG A 33 16.24 -2.18 6.52
C ARG A 33 15.51 -3.11 7.48
N CYS A 34 14.68 -4.02 6.96
CA CYS A 34 13.87 -4.95 7.76
C CYS A 34 14.50 -6.34 7.77
N SER A 35 15.50 -6.57 8.63
CA SER A 35 16.26 -7.83 8.69
C SER A 35 15.38 -9.06 8.91
N GLU A 36 14.34 -8.97 9.75
CA GLU A 36 13.37 -10.06 9.96
C GLU A 36 12.67 -10.45 8.66
N PHE A 37 12.20 -9.44 7.92
CA PHE A 37 11.54 -9.64 6.64
C PHE A 37 12.51 -10.25 5.61
N LEU A 38 13.76 -9.80 5.56
CA LEU A 38 14.76 -10.39 4.65
C LEU A 38 15.06 -11.85 4.99
N LYS A 39 15.26 -12.17 6.28
CA LYS A 39 15.46 -13.55 6.75
C LYS A 39 14.24 -14.42 6.43
N PHE A 40 13.03 -13.89 6.58
CA PHE A 40 11.81 -14.58 6.19
C PHE A 40 11.77 -14.84 4.68
N THR A 41 12.02 -13.82 3.88
CA THR A 41 12.02 -13.87 2.41
C THR A 41 13.05 -14.85 1.86
N ALA A 42 14.19 -15.03 2.55
CA ALA A 42 15.25 -15.94 2.13
C ALA A 42 14.91 -17.44 2.28
N ARG A 43 13.86 -17.80 3.04
CA ARG A 43 13.48 -19.21 3.20
C ARG A 43 12.59 -19.65 2.03
N ILE A 44 13.04 -20.66 1.27
CA ILE A 44 12.28 -21.14 0.10
C ILE A 44 10.89 -21.67 0.45
N ASP A 45 10.71 -22.25 1.64
CA ASP A 45 9.43 -22.76 2.11
C ASP A 45 8.38 -21.65 2.28
N ASN A 46 8.82 -20.41 2.49
CA ASN A 46 7.92 -19.26 2.51
C ASN A 46 7.38 -18.91 1.12
N TRP A 47 7.87 -19.54 0.06
CA TRP A 47 7.41 -19.39 -1.31
C TRP A 47 6.73 -20.64 -1.89
N SER A 48 6.62 -21.73 -1.12
CA SER A 48 6.16 -23.03 -1.63
C SER A 48 4.76 -22.98 -2.26
N ASP A 49 3.86 -22.16 -1.70
CA ASP A 49 2.51 -21.93 -2.18
C ASP A 49 2.39 -20.76 -3.15
N PHE A 50 3.47 -20.03 -3.45
CA PHE A 50 3.43 -18.92 -4.40
C PHE A 50 3.02 -19.37 -5.80
N HIS A 51 3.51 -20.52 -6.25
CA HIS A 51 3.12 -21.12 -7.53
C HIS A 51 1.62 -21.40 -7.59
N LYS A 52 0.98 -21.80 -6.48
CA LYS A 52 -0.47 -22.05 -6.42
C LYS A 52 -1.28 -20.81 -6.79
N TYR A 53 -0.81 -19.62 -6.40
CA TYR A 53 -1.52 -18.36 -6.64
C TYR A 53 -1.14 -17.65 -7.94
N THR A 54 0.05 -17.94 -8.47
CA THR A 54 0.64 -17.16 -9.58
C THR A 54 0.98 -17.97 -10.81
N HIS A 55 0.98 -19.30 -10.70
CA HIS A 55 1.56 -20.21 -11.69
C HIS A 55 3.01 -19.81 -12.04
N SER A 56 3.74 -19.22 -11.09
CA SER A 56 5.12 -18.76 -11.23
C SER A 56 6.06 -19.58 -10.36
N ASN A 57 7.21 -19.97 -10.93
CA ASN A 57 8.31 -20.63 -10.22
C ASN A 57 9.28 -19.64 -9.55
N TRP A 58 8.83 -18.39 -9.35
CA TRP A 58 9.59 -17.34 -8.71
C TRP A 58 9.42 -17.36 -7.18
N PRO A 59 10.46 -17.08 -6.38
CA PRO A 59 11.87 -16.97 -6.75
C PRO A 59 12.53 -18.34 -6.89
N TYR A 60 13.58 -18.42 -7.71
CA TYR A 60 14.33 -19.66 -7.91
C TYR A 60 15.18 -19.98 -6.67
N LYS A 61 15.06 -21.19 -6.10
CA LYS A 61 15.73 -21.62 -4.85
C LYS A 61 17.22 -21.27 -4.77
N LYS A 62 17.96 -21.45 -5.88
CA LYS A 62 19.40 -21.14 -5.97
C LYS A 62 19.74 -19.66 -5.72
N LEU A 63 18.79 -18.73 -5.89
CA LEU A 63 18.99 -17.30 -5.65
C LEU A 63 18.79 -16.90 -4.17
N LEU A 64 18.12 -17.70 -3.35
CA LEU A 64 17.83 -17.31 -1.97
C LEU A 64 18.99 -17.63 -1.01
N ASP A 65 19.56 -18.83 -1.14
CA ASP A 65 20.59 -19.35 -0.22
C ASP A 65 21.93 -18.59 -0.33
N ILE A 66 22.19 -17.95 -1.49
CA ILE A 66 23.48 -17.30 -1.80
C ILE A 66 23.50 -15.82 -1.38
N PHE A 67 22.38 -15.11 -1.51
CA PHE A 67 22.43 -13.64 -1.60
C PHE A 67 21.92 -12.89 -0.37
N TRP A 68 21.30 -13.56 0.62
CA TRP A 68 20.69 -12.84 1.75
C TRP A 68 21.70 -12.12 2.67
N THR A 69 22.99 -12.47 2.60
CA THR A 69 24.09 -11.82 3.33
C THR A 69 24.41 -10.42 2.79
N ASP A 70 23.99 -10.10 1.56
CA ASP A 70 23.98 -8.75 1.00
C ASP A 70 22.53 -8.29 0.77
N PRO A 71 21.93 -7.55 1.73
CA PRO A 71 20.57 -7.02 1.60
C PRO A 71 20.32 -6.20 0.34
N GLN A 72 21.33 -5.51 -0.18
CA GLN A 72 21.20 -4.67 -1.36
C GLN A 72 21.05 -5.53 -2.61
N LEU A 73 21.94 -6.51 -2.78
CA LEU A 73 21.91 -7.44 -3.90
C LEU A 73 20.69 -8.37 -3.84
N PHE A 74 20.38 -8.91 -2.66
CA PHE A 74 19.20 -9.75 -2.42
C PHE A 74 17.91 -9.05 -2.85
N CYS A 75 17.70 -7.83 -2.37
CA CYS A 75 16.51 -7.06 -2.74
C CYS A 75 16.47 -6.73 -4.23
N LYS A 76 17.62 -6.42 -4.85
CA LYS A 76 17.70 -6.16 -6.30
C LYS A 76 17.30 -7.40 -7.11
N LEU A 77 17.82 -8.57 -6.76
CA LEU A 77 17.51 -9.83 -7.44
C LEU A 77 16.03 -10.20 -7.32
N LEU A 78 15.43 -9.96 -6.16
CA LEU A 78 14.02 -10.27 -5.91
C LEU A 78 13.04 -9.19 -6.39
N GLY A 79 13.53 -8.07 -6.94
CA GLY A 79 12.69 -6.92 -7.27
C GLY A 79 12.03 -6.27 -6.05
N ILE A 80 12.60 -6.48 -4.85
CA ILE A 80 12.18 -5.85 -3.61
C ILE A 80 12.82 -4.48 -3.54
N GLY A 81 12.01 -3.44 -3.49
CA GLY A 81 12.49 -2.07 -3.47
C GLY A 81 11.44 -1.14 -2.89
N HIS A 82 11.80 0.13 -2.77
CA HIS A 82 10.85 1.17 -2.39
C HIS A 82 9.62 1.08 -3.30
N ASP A 83 8.42 1.09 -2.72
CA ASP A 83 7.17 1.07 -3.47
C ASP A 83 6.96 -0.15 -4.40
N SER A 84 7.81 -1.18 -4.36
CA SER A 84 7.80 -2.19 -5.42
C SER A 84 6.54 -3.06 -5.40
N SER A 85 5.94 -3.24 -4.21
CA SER A 85 4.63 -3.86 -4.00
C SER A 85 3.46 -3.09 -4.63
N ARG A 86 3.66 -1.87 -5.16
CA ARG A 86 2.60 -1.05 -5.76
C ARG A 86 2.43 -1.26 -7.27
N THR A 87 3.29 -2.05 -7.90
CA THR A 87 3.31 -2.24 -9.37
C THR A 87 2.69 -3.57 -9.79
N LYS A 88 2.26 -3.71 -11.06
CA LYS A 88 1.81 -5.02 -11.59
C LYS A 88 2.88 -6.11 -11.46
N LYS A 89 4.16 -5.74 -11.63
CA LYS A 89 5.32 -6.63 -11.48
C LYS A 89 5.66 -6.93 -10.01
N GLY A 90 5.11 -6.17 -9.06
CA GLY A 90 5.33 -6.29 -7.63
C GLY A 90 4.51 -7.37 -6.92
N TYR A 91 3.87 -8.28 -7.66
CA TYR A 91 3.00 -9.30 -7.07
C TYR A 91 3.77 -10.18 -6.07
N ALA A 92 4.96 -10.65 -6.45
CA ALA A 92 5.83 -11.44 -5.56
C ALA A 92 6.14 -10.71 -4.25
N VAL A 93 6.42 -9.40 -4.34
CA VAL A 93 6.73 -8.57 -3.18
C VAL A 93 5.51 -8.39 -2.28
N ARG A 94 4.32 -8.14 -2.84
CA ARG A 94 3.07 -8.08 -2.08
C ARG A 94 2.79 -9.38 -1.36
N TYR A 95 2.88 -10.49 -2.09
CA TYR A 95 2.62 -11.82 -1.56
C TYR A 95 3.51 -12.09 -0.35
N ILE A 96 4.84 -11.92 -0.49
CA ILE A 96 5.76 -12.26 0.58
C ILE A 96 5.68 -11.26 1.76
N GLN A 97 5.40 -9.98 1.50
CA GLN A 97 5.12 -9.00 2.55
C GLN A 97 3.88 -9.37 3.35
N LEU A 98 2.76 -9.68 2.68
CA LEU A 98 1.53 -10.07 3.35
C LEU A 98 1.72 -11.36 4.15
N LYS A 99 2.33 -12.39 3.54
CA LYS A 99 2.61 -13.65 4.23
C LYS A 99 3.48 -13.45 5.47
N PHE A 100 4.47 -12.58 5.40
CA PHE A 100 5.29 -12.19 6.55
C PHE A 100 4.46 -11.48 7.63
N LEU A 101 3.65 -10.48 7.24
CA LEU A 101 2.86 -9.70 8.20
C LEU A 101 1.75 -10.50 8.86
N TYR A 102 1.20 -11.52 8.19
CA TYR A 102 0.28 -12.48 8.82
C TYR A 102 0.92 -13.19 10.02
N GLN A 103 2.23 -13.44 10.01
CA GLN A 103 2.92 -14.02 11.17
C GLN A 103 3.03 -13.06 12.35
N LYS A 104 2.90 -11.75 12.10
CA LYS A 104 2.97 -10.71 13.14
C LYS A 104 1.59 -10.36 13.72
N GLY A 105 0.51 -10.61 12.97
CA GLY A 105 -0.87 -10.48 13.45
C GLY A 105 -1.74 -9.57 12.58
N SER A 106 -3.06 -9.59 12.85
CA SER A 106 -4.07 -8.93 12.01
C SER A 106 -3.87 -7.41 11.90
N GLU A 107 -3.41 -6.74 12.97
CA GLU A 107 -3.13 -5.28 12.93
C GLU A 107 -2.07 -4.91 11.90
N TYR A 108 -1.02 -5.73 11.75
CA TYR A 108 0.04 -5.51 10.75
C TYR A 108 -0.50 -5.62 9.32
N VAL A 109 -1.43 -6.55 9.09
CA VAL A 109 -2.08 -6.75 7.80
C VAL A 109 -3.03 -5.60 7.49
N LYS A 110 -3.83 -5.15 8.46
CA LYS A 110 -4.68 -3.95 8.34
C LYS A 110 -3.84 -2.71 8.01
N ALA A 111 -2.75 -2.48 8.75
CA ALA A 111 -1.84 -1.36 8.49
C ALA A 111 -1.27 -1.38 7.07
N TRP A 112 -0.92 -2.57 6.56
CA TRP A 112 -0.42 -2.74 5.20
C TRP A 112 -1.47 -2.35 4.16
N PHE A 113 -2.71 -2.81 4.33
CA PHE A 113 -3.81 -2.43 3.44
C PHE A 113 -4.10 -0.94 3.48
N LEU A 114 -4.17 -0.36 4.68
CA LEU A 114 -4.41 1.07 4.86
C LEU A 114 -3.33 1.90 4.17
N HIS A 115 -2.06 1.51 4.33
CA HIS A 115 -0.95 2.16 3.66
C HIS A 115 -1.15 2.16 2.15
N HIS A 116 -1.38 0.99 1.52
CA HIS A 116 -1.57 0.89 0.08
C HIS A 116 -2.83 1.62 -0.41
N PHE A 117 -3.89 1.65 0.38
CA PHE A 117 -5.10 2.42 0.08
C PHE A 117 -4.78 3.91 -0.02
N LEU A 118 -4.22 4.51 1.03
CA LEU A 118 -3.88 5.94 1.08
C LEU A 118 -2.94 6.32 -0.07
N ASP A 119 -2.01 5.44 -0.38
CA ASP A 119 -1.08 5.61 -1.46
C ASP A 119 -1.71 5.56 -2.86
N CYS A 120 -2.68 4.66 -3.04
CA CYS A 120 -3.45 4.53 -4.27
C CYS A 120 -4.44 5.69 -4.42
N ALA A 121 -5.05 6.15 -3.33
CA ALA A 121 -5.93 7.31 -3.27
C ALA A 121 -5.20 8.57 -3.73
N LYS A 122 -4.04 8.90 -3.14
CA LYS A 122 -3.24 10.06 -3.56
C LYS A 122 -2.85 10.00 -5.04
N LYS A 123 -2.43 8.84 -5.54
CA LYS A 123 -2.09 8.66 -6.96
C LYS A 123 -3.31 8.87 -7.87
N THR A 124 -4.47 8.36 -7.47
CA THR A 124 -5.72 8.49 -8.25
C THR A 124 -6.19 9.94 -8.26
N LEU A 125 -6.24 10.60 -7.10
CA LEU A 125 -6.63 12.01 -6.99
C LEU A 125 -5.69 12.94 -7.77
N LYS A 126 -4.37 12.72 -7.68
CA LYS A 126 -3.36 13.48 -8.46
C LYS A 126 -3.50 13.31 -9.98
N ARG A 127 -4.02 12.17 -10.46
CA ARG A 127 -4.25 11.97 -11.90
C ARG A 127 -5.52 12.69 -12.36
N LEU A 128 -6.55 12.66 -11.54
CA LEU A 128 -7.82 13.34 -11.83
C LEU A 128 -7.66 14.85 -11.84
N SER A 129 -6.84 15.41 -10.93
CA SER A 129 -6.56 16.85 -10.86
C SER A 129 -5.78 17.43 -12.04
N LYS A 130 -5.29 16.59 -12.97
CA LYS A 130 -4.59 17.00 -14.19
C LYS A 130 -5.46 17.05 -15.44
N LYS A 131 -6.71 16.57 -15.38
CA LYS A 131 -7.62 16.64 -16.52
C LYS A 131 -8.13 18.08 -16.66
N GLU A 132 -8.13 18.63 -17.87
CA GLU A 132 -8.64 19.98 -18.24
C GLU A 132 -10.18 20.08 -18.17
N VAL A 133 -10.79 19.41 -17.19
CA VAL A 133 -12.18 19.59 -16.80
C VAL A 133 -12.13 20.17 -15.40
N SER A 134 -13.01 21.12 -15.06
CA SER A 134 -13.04 21.68 -13.71
C SER A 134 -13.12 20.53 -12.72
N TYR A 135 -12.05 20.35 -11.95
CA TYR A 135 -11.95 19.28 -10.97
C TYR A 135 -13.11 19.35 -9.95
N ARG A 136 -13.65 20.57 -9.77
CA ARG A 136 -14.87 20.86 -8.99
C ARG A 136 -16.10 20.18 -9.59
N GLU A 137 -16.30 20.24 -10.91
CA GLU A 137 -17.44 19.61 -11.60
C GLU A 137 -17.40 18.08 -11.48
N ILE A 138 -16.23 17.44 -11.64
CA ILE A 138 -16.09 15.98 -11.50
C ILE A 138 -16.35 15.52 -10.06
N LEU A 139 -15.84 16.26 -9.07
CA LEU A 139 -16.01 15.90 -7.66
C LEU A 139 -17.43 16.16 -7.13
N VAL A 140 -18.05 17.27 -7.54
CA VAL A 140 -19.42 17.62 -7.15
C VAL A 140 -20.41 16.66 -7.81
N SER A 141 -20.21 16.30 -9.07
CA SER A 141 -21.09 15.36 -9.76
C SER A 141 -20.91 13.90 -9.31
N HIS A 142 -19.70 13.51 -8.84
CA HIS A 142 -19.44 12.11 -8.47
C HIS A 142 -18.46 11.93 -7.29
N PRO A 143 -18.89 12.20 -6.04
CA PRO A 143 -18.03 12.06 -4.84
C PRO A 143 -17.44 10.65 -4.63
N TRP A 144 -18.12 9.62 -5.13
CA TRP A 144 -17.75 8.20 -5.03
C TRP A 144 -16.80 7.70 -6.14
N PHE A 145 -16.68 8.47 -7.23
CA PHE A 145 -16.04 8.01 -8.48
C PHE A 145 -14.54 7.72 -8.35
N SER A 146 -13.92 8.16 -7.25
CA SER A 146 -12.52 7.85 -6.94
C SER A 146 -12.35 6.78 -5.86
N LEU A 147 -13.30 6.59 -4.94
CA LEU A 147 -13.21 5.59 -3.88
C LEU A 147 -13.29 4.17 -4.47
N GLU A 148 -14.32 3.90 -5.27
CA GLU A 148 -14.50 2.58 -5.90
C GLU A 148 -13.33 2.23 -6.83
N ASP A 149 -12.78 3.22 -7.52
CA ASP A 149 -11.61 3.04 -8.37
C ASP A 149 -10.35 2.67 -7.56
N VAL A 150 -10.19 3.25 -6.37
CA VAL A 150 -9.09 2.93 -5.46
C VAL A 150 -9.29 1.55 -4.86
N LEU A 151 -10.49 1.23 -4.37
CA LEU A 151 -10.84 -0.08 -3.82
C LEU A 151 -10.71 -1.19 -4.88
N LYS A 152 -11.18 -0.97 -6.10
CA LYS A 152 -11.03 -1.91 -7.23
C LYS A 152 -9.58 -2.14 -7.59
N LYS A 153 -8.74 -1.10 -7.57
CA LYS A 153 -7.29 -1.26 -7.74
C LYS A 153 -6.71 -2.07 -6.60
N LEU A 154 -7.05 -1.76 -5.36
CA LEU A 154 -6.53 -2.45 -4.19
C LEU A 154 -6.93 -3.93 -4.20
N ARG A 155 -8.21 -4.25 -4.44
CA ARG A 155 -8.77 -5.60 -4.52
C ARG A 155 -8.07 -6.48 -5.56
N ARG A 156 -7.65 -5.91 -6.71
CA ARG A 156 -6.88 -6.62 -7.75
C ARG A 156 -5.43 -6.94 -7.34
N LEU A 157 -4.92 -6.28 -6.32
CA LEU A 157 -3.54 -6.43 -5.86
C LEU A 157 -3.41 -7.50 -4.76
N VAL A 158 -4.52 -8.07 -4.28
CA VAL A 158 -4.55 -8.94 -3.10
C VAL A 158 -5.04 -10.35 -3.41
N VAL A 159 -4.53 -11.31 -2.62
CA VAL A 159 -5.23 -12.57 -2.30
C VAL A 159 -6.38 -12.22 -1.34
N PRO A 160 -7.55 -12.89 -1.40
CA PRO A 160 -8.64 -12.63 -0.46
C PRO A 160 -8.15 -12.67 1.00
N ALA A 161 -8.36 -11.57 1.72
CA ALA A 161 -7.92 -11.36 3.10
C ALA A 161 -9.09 -10.77 3.88
N GLN A 162 -9.39 -11.31 5.06
CA GLN A 162 -10.52 -10.80 5.86
C GLN A 162 -10.29 -9.35 6.29
N GLU A 163 -9.04 -9.00 6.59
CA GLU A 163 -8.57 -7.66 6.92
C GLU A 163 -8.87 -6.63 5.84
N PHE A 164 -8.93 -7.03 4.57
CA PHE A 164 -9.28 -6.11 3.49
C PHE A 164 -10.71 -5.57 3.64
N TYR A 165 -11.66 -6.38 4.13
CA TYR A 165 -13.05 -5.94 4.33
C TYR A 165 -13.15 -4.91 5.46
N PHE A 166 -12.42 -5.09 6.56
CA PHE A 166 -12.33 -4.08 7.61
C PHE A 166 -11.79 -2.75 7.09
N ILE A 167 -10.84 -2.81 6.15
CA ILE A 167 -10.27 -1.61 5.52
C ILE A 167 -11.30 -0.98 4.59
N GLU A 168 -11.99 -1.78 3.78
CA GLU A 168 -13.04 -1.31 2.89
C GLU A 168 -14.15 -0.58 3.67
N ASP A 169 -14.65 -1.15 4.76
CA ASP A 169 -15.67 -0.54 5.59
C ASP A 169 -15.17 0.75 6.24
N PHE A 170 -13.95 0.74 6.80
CA PHE A 170 -13.34 1.91 7.42
C PHE A 170 -13.16 3.07 6.44
N VAL A 171 -12.59 2.81 5.25
CA VAL A 171 -12.34 3.88 4.28
C VAL A 171 -13.62 4.39 3.67
N ARG A 172 -14.68 3.58 3.58
CA ARG A 172 -16.02 4.03 3.18
C ARG A 172 -16.60 5.00 4.21
N ALA A 173 -16.49 4.66 5.49
CA ALA A 173 -17.00 5.51 6.58
C ALA A 173 -16.27 6.86 6.70
N HIS A 174 -14.98 6.90 6.33
CA HIS A 174 -14.13 8.09 6.51
C HIS A 174 -13.66 8.74 5.20
N TRP A 175 -14.24 8.37 4.05
CA TRP A 175 -13.69 8.73 2.75
C TRP A 175 -13.58 10.25 2.53
N GLU A 176 -14.57 11.02 2.96
CA GLU A 176 -14.59 12.47 2.75
C GLU A 176 -13.42 13.15 3.46
N GLU A 177 -13.22 12.84 4.74
CA GLU A 177 -12.11 13.34 5.55
C GLU A 177 -10.74 12.91 4.97
N ILE A 178 -10.60 11.64 4.60
CA ILE A 178 -9.37 11.10 3.98
C ILE A 178 -9.06 11.85 2.68
N ARG A 179 -10.07 12.03 1.83
CA ARG A 179 -9.94 12.68 0.53
C ARG A 179 -9.50 14.13 0.70
N GLU A 180 -10.16 14.89 1.58
CA GLU A 180 -9.81 16.29 1.84
C GLU A 180 -8.38 16.44 2.31
N GLU A 181 -7.93 15.60 3.24
CA GLU A 181 -6.57 15.64 3.75
C GLU A 181 -5.53 15.30 2.67
N ILE A 182 -5.81 14.32 1.81
CA ILE A 182 -4.95 14.00 0.67
C ILE A 182 -4.91 15.17 -0.34
N LEU A 183 -6.02 15.87 -0.56
CA LEU A 183 -6.06 17.06 -1.43
C LEU A 183 -5.27 18.23 -0.84
N GLN A 184 -5.36 18.45 0.47
CA GLN A 184 -4.53 19.41 1.18
C GLN A 184 -3.04 19.08 1.01
N ASP A 185 -2.65 17.82 1.19
CA ASP A 185 -1.26 17.35 1.03
C ASP A 185 -0.75 17.46 -0.41
N LEU A 186 -1.66 17.45 -1.40
CA LEU A 186 -1.34 17.72 -2.80
C LEU A 186 -1.23 19.22 -3.14
N GLY A 187 -1.50 20.11 -2.18
CA GLY A 187 -1.44 21.57 -2.37
C GLY A 187 -2.66 22.16 -3.05
N TYR A 188 -3.75 21.40 -3.17
CA TYR A 188 -4.94 21.82 -3.89
C TYR A 188 -5.82 22.78 -3.09
N TYR A 189 -5.67 22.87 -1.77
CA TYR A 189 -6.57 23.67 -0.90
C TYR A 189 -6.71 25.15 -1.28
N LYS A 190 -5.64 25.79 -1.79
CA LYS A 190 -5.68 27.22 -2.17
C LYS A 190 -6.36 27.51 -3.52
N LYS A 191 -6.63 26.51 -4.37
CA LYS A 191 -7.33 26.72 -5.65
C LYS A 191 -8.85 26.51 -5.55
N PHE A 192 -9.34 25.99 -4.43
CA PHE A 192 -10.73 25.52 -4.30
C PHE A 192 -11.64 26.51 -3.57
N TRP A 193 -11.04 27.47 -2.87
CA TRP A 193 -11.73 28.49 -2.06
C TRP A 193 -11.47 29.93 -2.53
N ILE A 194 -10.64 30.13 -3.55
CA ILE A 194 -10.27 31.48 -4.03
C ILE A 194 -11.15 31.95 -5.22
N GLU A 195 -11.95 31.08 -5.83
CA GLU A 195 -12.92 31.49 -6.88
C GLU A 195 -14.26 32.01 -6.33
N GLU A 196 -14.30 32.44 -5.06
CA GLU A 196 -15.44 33.17 -4.47
C GLU A 196 -15.07 34.62 -4.11
N LYS A 197 -14.40 35.34 -5.03
CA LYS A 197 -14.38 36.80 -5.03
C LYS A 197 -14.53 37.35 -6.43
#